data_AF-A0A955PMJ7-F1
#
_entry.id   AF-A0A955PMJ7-F1
#
_cell.length_a   1.000
_cell.length_b   1.000
_cell.length_c   1.000
_cell.angle_alpha   90.00
_cell.angle_beta   90.00
_cell.angle_gamma   90.00
#
_symmetry.space_group_name_H-M   'P 1'
#
loop_
_entity.id
_entity.type
_entity.pdbx_description
1 polymer ?
#
loop_
_entity_poly.entity_id
_entity_poly.type
_entity_poly.pdbx_seq_one_letter_code
_entity_poly.pdbx_strand_id
1 'polypeptide(L)'
;MMIRHAAILIVLSQLGIYGACAQTDSMTERHLPVNEYIDKMKGAWIGQMAGVGWGAPTEFRFEGRIVPEDEMPKWTPETVNQFEQDDLYVEMTFLRTLELHGLDASIRQAGIDFANSGYELWHANKQGRNNLRSGIAPPDSGHPQFNPHADDIDYQIESDFSGLISPGLPNRVIQLGETFGRLMNYGDGVYGGQFIGGMYAHAFFESDIEKIIEAGLKCIPEKSQYHECVRDVLRWFHENPDDWIATWKKIDEKYHRNLDYRRGSCGKEQFNIDAKINGAYVLMGLLYGGGDPDKTII
;
A
#
# COMPACT_ATOMS: atom_id res chain seq x y z
N MET A 1 22.16 38.18 -75.08
CA MET A 1 23.03 38.17 -73.88
C MET A 1 22.43 37.18 -72.90
N MET A 2 23.15 36.07 -72.67
CA MET A 2 22.65 34.86 -71.99
C MET A 2 22.29 35.10 -70.52
N ILE A 3 21.08 34.72 -70.09
CA ILE A 3 20.80 34.37 -68.68
C ILE A 3 19.95 33.10 -68.63
N ARG A 4 20.40 32.21 -67.75
CA ARG A 4 20.08 30.80 -67.55
C ARG A 4 18.65 30.60 -67.04
N HIS A 5 17.92 29.61 -67.58
CA HIS A 5 16.70 29.07 -66.96
C HIS A 5 17.04 27.71 -66.34
N ALA A 6 16.95 27.64 -65.01
CA ALA A 6 17.07 26.41 -64.23
C ALA A 6 15.72 25.68 -64.24
N ALA A 7 15.72 24.40 -64.59
CA ALA A 7 14.56 23.52 -64.48
C ALA A 7 14.44 23.04 -63.02
N ILE A 8 13.29 23.28 -62.39
CA ILE A 8 12.94 22.74 -61.08
C ILE A 8 12.13 21.45 -61.32
N LEU A 9 12.71 20.31 -60.95
CA LEU A 9 12.00 19.03 -60.82
C LEU A 9 11.10 19.08 -59.59
N ILE A 10 9.80 18.84 -59.78
CA ILE A 10 8.85 18.58 -58.69
C ILE A 10 8.84 17.06 -58.46
N VAL A 11 9.37 16.64 -57.31
CA VAL A 11 9.26 15.24 -56.84
C VAL A 11 7.94 15.10 -56.09
N LEU A 12 7.01 14.33 -56.66
CA LEU A 12 5.79 13.87 -55.98
C LEU A 12 6.16 12.72 -55.03
N SER A 13 6.17 12.96 -53.73
CA SER A 13 6.27 11.91 -52.72
C SER A 13 4.92 11.23 -52.53
N GLN A 14 4.85 9.93 -52.81
CA GLN A 14 3.71 9.08 -52.47
C GLN A 14 3.68 8.85 -50.95
N LEU A 15 2.65 9.40 -50.29
CA LEU A 15 2.29 9.05 -48.91
C LEU A 15 1.65 7.66 -48.92
N GLY A 16 2.42 6.65 -48.51
CA GLY A 16 1.91 5.32 -48.18
C GLY A 16 1.11 5.38 -46.89
N ILE A 17 -0.20 5.20 -46.98
CA ILE A 17 -1.08 5.00 -45.82
C ILE A 17 -0.85 3.56 -45.35
N TYR A 18 0.03 3.37 -44.37
CA TYR A 18 0.06 2.14 -43.59
C TYR A 18 -1.10 2.19 -42.60
N GLY A 19 -2.18 1.47 -42.92
CA GLY A 19 -3.23 1.17 -41.96
C GLY A 19 -2.65 0.28 -40.87
N ALA A 20 -2.31 0.86 -39.72
CA ALA A 20 -2.06 0.11 -38.51
C ALA A 20 -3.40 -0.46 -38.03
N CYS A 21 -3.66 -1.74 -38.29
CA CYS A 21 -4.66 -2.49 -37.55
C CYS A 21 -4.22 -2.50 -36.09
N ALA A 22 -4.80 -1.63 -35.27
CA ALA A 22 -4.74 -1.75 -33.83
C ALA A 22 -5.44 -3.06 -33.46
N GLN A 23 -4.65 -4.07 -33.09
CA GLN A 23 -5.14 -5.21 -32.33
C GLN A 23 -5.71 -4.64 -31.04
N THR A 24 -7.03 -4.54 -30.96
CA THR A 24 -7.69 -4.39 -29.67
C THR A 24 -7.40 -5.67 -28.92
N ASP A 25 -6.44 -5.64 -27.99
CA ASP A 25 -6.33 -6.68 -26.97
C ASP A 25 -7.73 -6.81 -26.37
N SER A 26 -8.37 -7.95 -26.61
CA SER A 26 -9.63 -8.26 -25.94
C SER A 26 -9.32 -8.22 -24.46
N MET A 27 -9.90 -7.27 -23.72
CA MET A 27 -9.78 -7.27 -22.28
C MET A 27 -10.24 -8.63 -21.77
N THR A 28 -9.30 -9.43 -21.26
CA THR A 28 -9.61 -10.75 -20.73
C THR A 28 -10.48 -10.55 -19.49
N GLU A 29 -11.78 -10.84 -19.61
CA GLU A 29 -12.69 -10.84 -18.49
C GLU A 29 -12.24 -11.89 -17.47
N ARG A 30 -12.25 -11.54 -16.19
CA ARG A 30 -12.00 -12.46 -15.07
C ARG A 30 -13.32 -12.70 -14.37
N HIS A 31 -13.63 -13.96 -14.08
CA HIS A 31 -14.86 -14.34 -13.40
C HIS A 31 -14.53 -14.86 -12.00
N LEU A 32 -15.32 -14.45 -11.01
CA LEU A 32 -15.25 -14.93 -9.64
C LEU A 32 -16.65 -15.38 -9.20
N PRO A 33 -16.84 -16.65 -8.80
CA PRO A 33 -18.10 -17.11 -8.23
C PRO A 33 -18.51 -16.28 -7.01
N VAL A 34 -19.80 -15.96 -6.88
CA VAL A 34 -20.30 -15.11 -5.79
C VAL A 34 -20.00 -15.71 -4.41
N ASN A 35 -20.11 -17.03 -4.27
CA ASN A 35 -19.78 -17.73 -3.02
C ASN A 35 -18.28 -17.60 -2.68
N GLU A 36 -17.39 -17.72 -3.67
CA GLU A 36 -15.95 -17.55 -3.49
C GLU A 36 -15.59 -16.09 -3.16
N TYR A 37 -16.23 -15.13 -3.83
CA TYR A 37 -16.10 -13.71 -3.49
C TYR A 37 -16.50 -13.43 -2.04
N ILE A 38 -17.65 -13.93 -1.59
CA ILE A 38 -18.13 -13.75 -0.21
C ILE A 38 -17.17 -14.41 0.79
N ASP A 39 -16.67 -15.61 0.48
CA ASP A 39 -15.73 -16.33 1.34
C ASP A 39 -14.41 -15.56 1.50
N LYS A 40 -13.82 -15.11 0.39
CA LYS A 40 -12.59 -14.30 0.38
C LYS A 40 -12.77 -12.95 1.08
N MET A 41 -13.90 -12.28 0.86
CA MET A 41 -14.22 -11.02 1.54
C MET A 41 -14.28 -11.21 3.06
N LYS A 42 -14.95 -12.26 3.54
CA LYS A 42 -15.00 -12.58 4.98
C LYS A 42 -13.62 -12.93 5.53
N GLY A 43 -12.87 -13.75 4.80
CA GLY A 43 -11.52 -14.15 5.17
C GLY A 43 -10.59 -12.97 5.31
N ALA A 44 -10.70 -11.97 4.44
CA ALA A 44 -9.87 -10.77 4.52
C ALA A 44 -10.18 -9.91 5.75
N TRP A 45 -11.45 -9.59 6.02
CA TRP A 45 -11.84 -8.83 7.21
C TRP A 45 -11.45 -9.57 8.51
N ILE A 46 -11.67 -10.89 8.57
CA ILE A 46 -11.27 -11.70 9.72
C ILE A 46 -9.74 -11.76 9.85
N GLY A 47 -9.02 -11.88 8.73
CA GLY A 47 -7.57 -11.95 8.69
C GLY A 47 -6.92 -10.68 9.22
N GLN A 48 -7.41 -9.50 8.79
CA GLN A 48 -6.98 -8.21 9.30
C GLN A 48 -7.20 -8.10 10.81
N MET A 49 -8.42 -8.38 11.28
CA MET A 49 -8.77 -8.37 12.70
C MET A 49 -7.92 -9.35 13.53
N ALA A 50 -7.63 -10.55 13.00
CA ALA A 50 -6.79 -11.54 13.65
C ALA A 50 -5.33 -11.06 13.75
N GLY A 51 -4.77 -10.50 12.67
CA GLY A 51 -3.40 -9.98 12.64
C GLY A 51 -3.21 -8.84 13.62
N VAL A 52 -4.11 -7.85 13.59
CA VAL A 52 -4.10 -6.70 14.52
C VAL A 52 -4.21 -7.19 15.97
N GLY A 53 -5.17 -8.05 16.27
CA GLY A 53 -5.38 -8.54 17.64
C GLY A 53 -4.26 -9.42 18.17
N TRP A 54 -3.59 -10.18 17.30
CA TRP A 54 -2.46 -11.01 17.70
C TRP A 54 -1.17 -10.18 17.87
N GLY A 55 -0.97 -9.15 17.04
CA GLY A 55 0.17 -8.25 17.13
C GLY A 55 0.12 -7.27 18.30
N ALA A 56 -1.07 -6.77 18.66
CA ALA A 56 -1.26 -5.70 19.66
C ALA A 56 -0.51 -5.91 21.00
N PRO A 57 -0.46 -7.10 21.62
CA PRO A 57 0.27 -7.31 22.88
C PRO A 57 1.79 -7.15 22.78
N THR A 58 2.36 -7.10 21.56
CA THR A 58 3.80 -6.93 21.29
C THR A 58 4.18 -5.51 20.91
N GLU A 59 3.20 -4.64 20.69
CA GLU A 59 3.39 -3.27 20.20
C GLU A 59 4.39 -2.49 21.06
N PHE A 60 5.42 -1.93 20.42
CA PHE A 60 6.52 -1.17 21.04
C PHE A 60 7.33 -1.90 22.14
N ARG A 61 7.20 -3.23 22.28
CA ARG A 61 7.97 -4.00 23.30
C ARG A 61 9.30 -4.54 22.78
N PHE A 62 9.39 -4.76 21.47
CA PHE A 62 10.54 -5.41 20.81
C PHE A 62 11.17 -4.53 19.72
N GLU A 63 11.14 -3.21 19.87
CA GLU A 63 11.65 -2.26 18.87
C GLU A 63 13.07 -2.60 18.37
N GLY A 64 13.17 -2.97 17.08
CA GLY A 64 14.43 -3.37 16.43
C GLY A 64 14.96 -4.74 16.88
N ARG A 65 14.11 -5.61 17.43
CA ARG A 65 14.46 -6.94 17.95
C ARG A 65 13.45 -7.98 17.51
N ILE A 66 13.92 -9.21 17.35
CA ILE A 66 13.06 -10.38 17.15
C ILE A 66 12.36 -10.70 18.47
N VAL A 67 11.06 -10.98 18.43
CA VAL A 67 10.29 -11.47 19.58
C VAL A 67 10.75 -12.90 19.88
N PRO A 68 11.20 -13.22 21.10
CA PRO A 68 11.50 -14.60 21.47
C PRO A 68 10.25 -15.49 21.33
N GLU A 69 10.41 -16.71 20.82
CA GLU A 69 9.31 -17.63 20.56
C GLU A 69 8.47 -17.93 21.82
N ASP A 70 9.12 -17.98 22.99
CA ASP A 70 8.46 -18.18 24.29
C ASP A 70 7.74 -16.93 24.83
N GLU A 71 8.00 -15.75 24.26
CA GLU A 71 7.30 -14.49 24.55
C GLU A 71 6.20 -14.16 23.53
N MET A 72 6.07 -14.94 22.44
CA MET A 72 5.00 -14.73 21.45
C MET A 72 3.62 -14.91 22.10
N PRO A 73 2.68 -13.95 21.95
CA PRO A 73 1.33 -14.09 22.46
C PRO A 73 0.67 -15.33 21.88
N LYS A 74 -0.14 -16.02 22.68
CA LYS A 74 -0.96 -17.13 22.18
C LYS A 74 -2.20 -16.59 21.51
N TRP A 75 -2.44 -17.00 20.26
CA TRP A 75 -3.69 -16.68 19.58
C TRP A 75 -4.87 -17.37 20.25
N THR A 76 -5.98 -16.64 20.38
CA THR A 76 -7.29 -17.21 20.74
C THR A 76 -8.37 -16.57 19.85
N PRO A 77 -9.52 -17.22 19.61
CA PRO A 77 -10.59 -16.63 18.80
C PRO A 77 -11.08 -15.26 19.29
N GLU A 78 -10.97 -14.99 20.59
CA GLU A 78 -11.34 -13.71 21.19
C GLU A 78 -10.44 -12.56 20.73
N THR A 79 -9.22 -12.85 20.27
CA THR A 79 -8.29 -11.84 19.75
C THR A 79 -8.83 -11.15 18.49
N VAL A 80 -9.74 -11.77 17.73
CA VAL A 80 -10.33 -11.16 16.53
C VAL A 80 -11.20 -9.94 16.86
N ASN A 81 -11.82 -9.86 18.03
CA ASN A 81 -12.77 -8.78 18.36
C ASN A 81 -12.10 -7.53 18.97
N GLN A 82 -11.04 -7.00 18.33
CA GLN A 82 -10.43 -5.73 18.75
C GLN A 82 -11.13 -4.56 18.07
N PHE A 83 -11.87 -3.74 18.81
CA PHE A 83 -12.57 -2.57 18.24
C PHE A 83 -11.89 -1.23 18.53
N GLU A 84 -10.81 -1.26 19.31
CA GLU A 84 -10.12 -0.05 19.81
C GLU A 84 -8.79 0.22 19.08
N GLN A 85 -8.52 -0.50 17.98
CA GLN A 85 -7.29 -0.39 17.18
C GLN A 85 -7.55 0.48 15.94
N ASP A 86 -6.71 1.48 15.68
CA ASP A 86 -6.87 2.40 14.54
C ASP A 86 -6.80 1.70 13.19
N ASP A 87 -6.01 0.63 13.09
CA ASP A 87 -5.95 -0.27 11.93
C ASP A 87 -7.35 -0.70 11.45
N LEU A 88 -8.33 -0.80 12.37
CA LEU A 88 -9.66 -1.34 12.09
C LEU A 88 -10.76 -0.28 11.99
N TYR A 89 -10.66 0.83 12.72
CA TYR A 89 -11.73 1.84 12.72
C TYR A 89 -11.49 3.01 11.77
N VAL A 90 -10.26 3.29 11.34
CA VAL A 90 -10.03 4.46 10.47
C VAL A 90 -10.58 4.23 9.07
N GLU A 91 -10.35 3.05 8.49
CA GLU A 91 -10.88 2.71 7.17
C GLU A 91 -12.41 2.71 7.12
N MET A 92 -13.07 2.48 8.26
CA MET A 92 -14.53 2.58 8.38
C MET A 92 -15.03 4.01 8.11
N THR A 93 -14.24 5.04 8.40
CA THR A 93 -14.54 6.42 7.98
C THR A 93 -14.47 6.55 6.46
N PHE A 94 -13.51 5.91 5.80
CA PHE A 94 -13.38 5.98 4.34
C PHE A 94 -14.54 5.26 3.65
N LEU A 95 -14.90 4.09 4.13
CA LEU A 95 -16.09 3.36 3.67
C LEU A 95 -17.37 4.18 3.89
N ARG A 96 -17.49 4.87 5.04
CA ARG A 96 -18.62 5.75 5.32
C ARG A 96 -18.68 6.95 4.37
N THR A 97 -17.55 7.57 4.04
CA THR A 97 -17.47 8.63 3.03
C THR A 97 -17.98 8.13 1.68
N LEU A 98 -17.55 6.94 1.24
CA LEU A 98 -18.00 6.34 -0.02
C LEU A 98 -19.49 6.01 0.00
N GLU A 99 -20.04 5.57 1.14
CA GLU A 99 -21.48 5.32 1.31
C GLU A 99 -22.30 6.62 1.19
N LEU A 100 -21.81 7.72 1.78
CA LEU A 100 -22.50 9.01 1.79
C LEU A 100 -22.40 9.79 0.47
N HIS A 101 -21.23 9.71 -0.18
CA HIS A 101 -20.89 10.56 -1.32
C HIS A 101 -20.76 9.79 -2.64
N GLY A 102 -20.90 8.46 -2.60
CA GLY A 102 -20.72 7.57 -3.74
C GLY A 102 -19.27 7.18 -3.95
N LEU A 103 -19.05 6.23 -4.88
CA LEU A 103 -17.72 5.74 -5.19
C LEU A 103 -16.79 6.88 -5.68
N ASP A 104 -17.30 7.89 -6.39
CA ASP A 104 -16.48 9.01 -6.87
C ASP A 104 -16.36 10.16 -5.87
N ALA A 105 -16.42 9.86 -4.56
CA ALA A 105 -16.20 10.83 -3.50
C ALA A 105 -14.89 11.59 -3.72
N SER A 106 -14.95 12.91 -3.66
CA SER A 106 -13.76 13.76 -3.83
C SER A 106 -12.88 13.73 -2.59
N ILE A 107 -11.57 13.95 -2.78
CA ILE A 107 -10.60 14.13 -1.69
C ILE A 107 -11.04 15.21 -0.68
N ARG A 108 -11.80 16.23 -1.12
CA ARG A 108 -12.34 17.28 -0.24
C ARG A 108 -13.44 16.75 0.67
N GLN A 109 -14.36 15.92 0.16
CA GLN A 109 -15.39 15.28 0.97
C GLN A 109 -14.76 14.31 1.98
N ALA A 110 -13.84 13.47 1.52
CA ALA A 110 -13.06 12.57 2.37
C ALA A 110 -12.32 13.33 3.48
N GLY A 111 -11.67 14.45 3.14
CA GLY A 111 -11.00 15.30 4.12
C GLY A 111 -11.94 15.94 5.14
N ILE A 112 -13.15 16.34 4.74
CA ILE A 112 -14.17 16.86 5.68
C ILE A 112 -14.63 15.77 6.65
N ASP A 113 -14.93 14.58 6.14
CA ASP A 113 -15.38 13.46 6.97
C ASP A 113 -14.29 13.01 7.95
N PHE A 114 -13.05 12.85 7.46
CA PHE A 114 -11.91 12.50 8.30
C PHE A 114 -11.60 13.59 9.34
N ALA A 115 -11.72 14.88 8.99
CA ALA A 115 -11.62 15.98 9.93
C ALA A 115 -12.70 15.94 11.03
N ASN A 116 -13.89 15.43 10.72
CA ASN A 116 -15.01 15.32 11.66
C ASN A 116 -15.00 14.03 12.49
N SER A 117 -14.10 13.07 12.22
CA SER A 117 -13.95 11.85 13.01
C SER A 117 -13.68 12.14 14.50
N GLY A 118 -14.25 11.32 15.38
CA GLY A 118 -14.24 11.53 16.84
C GLY A 118 -13.31 10.61 17.63
N TYR A 119 -12.72 9.60 16.99
CA TYR A 119 -11.83 8.62 17.63
C TYR A 119 -10.40 9.15 17.82
N GLU A 120 -9.61 8.46 18.64
CA GLU A 120 -8.19 8.78 18.81
C GLU A 120 -7.39 8.47 17.55
N LEU A 121 -6.29 9.16 17.36
CA LEU A 121 -5.41 8.96 16.20
C LEU A 121 -3.97 9.23 16.64
N TRP A 122 -3.04 8.60 15.95
CA TRP A 122 -1.60 8.75 16.17
C TRP A 122 -0.90 9.22 14.90
N HIS A 123 0.38 9.60 15.03
CA HIS A 123 1.29 9.87 13.92
C HIS A 123 0.70 10.61 12.70
N ALA A 124 0.82 10.05 11.50
CA ALA A 124 0.41 10.72 10.28
C ALA A 124 -1.08 11.02 10.29
N ASN A 125 -1.91 10.10 10.80
CA ASN A 125 -3.35 10.28 10.95
C ASN A 125 -3.71 11.48 11.80
N LYS A 126 -3.12 11.57 12.99
CA LYS A 126 -3.35 12.65 13.94
C LYS A 126 -2.93 13.98 13.33
N GLN A 127 -1.75 14.03 12.73
CA GLN A 127 -1.23 15.25 12.15
C GLN A 127 -2.04 15.67 10.92
N GLY A 128 -2.39 14.73 10.03
CA GLY A 128 -3.25 14.96 8.87
C GLY A 128 -4.61 15.52 9.28
N ARG A 129 -5.27 14.91 10.28
CA ARG A 129 -6.53 15.42 10.82
C ARG A 129 -6.39 16.80 11.43
N ASN A 130 -5.32 17.07 12.18
CA ASN A 130 -5.05 18.40 12.75
C ASN A 130 -4.82 19.44 11.65
N ASN A 131 -4.10 19.08 10.58
CA ASN A 131 -3.89 19.93 9.41
C ASN A 131 -5.23 20.29 8.75
N LEU A 132 -6.10 19.30 8.52
CA LEU A 132 -7.44 19.53 7.99
C LEU A 132 -8.27 20.46 8.88
N ARG A 133 -8.26 20.23 10.19
CA ARG A 133 -8.99 21.06 11.18
C ARG A 133 -8.44 22.48 11.30
N SER A 134 -7.17 22.69 10.99
CA SER A 134 -6.53 24.01 10.97
C SER A 134 -6.63 24.73 9.62
N GLY A 135 -7.27 24.10 8.62
CA GLY A 135 -7.56 24.70 7.32
C GLY A 135 -6.56 24.36 6.21
N ILE A 136 -5.61 23.46 6.45
CA ILE A 136 -4.73 22.92 5.41
C ILE A 136 -5.51 21.81 4.69
N ALA A 137 -5.97 22.10 3.48
CA ALA A 137 -6.78 21.16 2.69
C ALA A 137 -5.93 20.02 2.10
N PRO A 138 -6.54 18.88 1.75
CA PRO A 138 -5.85 17.85 0.97
C PRO A 138 -5.42 18.38 -0.42
N PRO A 139 -4.32 17.86 -1.01
CA PRO A 139 -3.44 16.83 -0.45
C PRO A 139 -2.35 17.40 0.48
N ASP A 140 -2.33 18.71 0.71
CA ASP A 140 -1.30 19.36 1.54
C ASP A 140 -1.37 18.92 3.02
N SER A 141 -2.53 18.45 3.49
CA SER A 141 -2.69 17.93 4.85
C SER A 141 -1.75 16.76 5.18
N GLY A 142 -1.44 15.91 4.20
CA GLY A 142 -0.45 14.83 4.34
C GLY A 142 0.96 15.18 3.85
N HIS A 143 1.14 16.31 3.16
CA HIS A 143 2.41 16.66 2.51
C HIS A 143 3.56 16.87 3.52
N PRO A 144 4.83 16.47 3.24
CA PRO A 144 5.94 16.53 4.19
C PRO A 144 6.27 17.93 4.71
N GLN A 145 5.86 18.98 3.99
CA GLN A 145 5.97 20.37 4.45
C GLN A 145 5.10 20.65 5.69
N PHE A 146 3.97 19.96 5.82
CA PHE A 146 2.96 20.19 6.86
C PHE A 146 2.77 18.99 7.77
N ASN A 147 3.20 17.80 7.34
CA ASN A 147 3.16 16.58 8.12
C ASN A 147 4.56 15.94 8.20
N PRO A 148 5.27 16.04 9.34
CA PRO A 148 6.58 15.41 9.50
C PRO A 148 6.53 13.87 9.61
N HIS A 149 5.33 13.28 9.63
CA HIS A 149 5.04 11.85 9.67
C HIS A 149 4.65 11.28 8.31
N ALA A 150 4.91 12.01 7.20
CA ALA A 150 4.34 11.69 5.89
C ALA A 150 4.65 10.26 5.38
N ASP A 151 5.76 9.65 5.80
CA ASP A 151 6.15 8.27 5.44
C ASP A 151 5.89 7.25 6.58
N ASP A 152 5.20 7.61 7.67
CA ASP A 152 4.77 6.64 8.70
C ASP A 152 3.70 5.67 8.13
N ILE A 153 3.51 4.52 8.77
CA ILE A 153 2.68 3.39 8.29
C ILE A 153 1.16 3.66 8.23
N ASP A 154 0.67 4.78 8.75
CA ASP A 154 -0.75 5.04 9.00
C ASP A 154 -1.70 4.64 7.84
N TYR A 155 -1.52 5.16 6.62
CA TYR A 155 -2.38 4.75 5.50
C TYR A 155 -2.18 3.29 5.09
N GLN A 156 -0.99 2.72 5.29
CA GLN A 156 -0.72 1.34 4.92
C GLN A 156 -1.58 0.34 5.71
N ILE A 157 -1.74 0.55 7.03
CA ILE A 157 -2.58 -0.31 7.90
C ILE A 157 -4.08 -0.10 7.69
N GLU A 158 -4.46 0.97 7.00
CA GLU A 158 -5.85 1.32 6.69
C GLU A 158 -6.19 1.08 5.23
N SER A 159 -5.28 0.50 4.44
CA SER A 159 -5.44 0.43 2.99
C SER A 159 -6.20 -0.79 2.52
N ASP A 160 -6.45 -1.75 3.42
CA ASP A 160 -7.11 -3.03 3.18
C ASP A 160 -8.44 -2.83 2.45
N PHE A 161 -9.32 -1.93 2.95
CA PHE A 161 -10.60 -1.61 2.30
C PHE A 161 -10.46 -1.35 0.80
N SER A 162 -9.39 -0.65 0.37
CA SER A 162 -9.25 -0.17 -0.99
C SER A 162 -9.16 -1.33 -1.99
N GLY A 163 -8.46 -2.40 -1.61
CA GLY A 163 -8.39 -3.65 -2.36
C GLY A 163 -9.63 -4.51 -2.20
N LEU A 164 -10.21 -4.55 -1.00
CA LEU A 164 -11.43 -5.32 -0.70
C LEU A 164 -12.62 -4.85 -1.53
N ILE A 165 -12.83 -3.55 -1.65
CA ILE A 165 -13.93 -2.99 -2.45
C ILE A 165 -13.61 -2.89 -3.96
N SER A 166 -12.38 -3.26 -4.35
CA SER A 166 -11.88 -3.15 -5.73
C SER A 166 -11.28 -4.46 -6.26
N PRO A 167 -11.95 -5.63 -6.12
CA PRO A 167 -11.38 -6.92 -6.50
C PRO A 167 -11.02 -6.93 -7.99
N GLY A 168 -9.74 -7.16 -8.30
CA GLY A 168 -9.21 -7.16 -9.67
C GLY A 168 -9.08 -5.79 -10.32
N LEU A 169 -9.27 -4.68 -9.59
CA LEU A 169 -9.28 -3.31 -10.11
C LEU A 169 -8.12 -2.46 -9.51
N PRO A 170 -6.86 -2.70 -9.89
CA PRO A 170 -5.70 -2.01 -9.29
C PRO A 170 -5.71 -0.49 -9.50
N ASN A 171 -6.17 -0.01 -10.66
CA ASN A 171 -6.29 1.44 -10.88
C ASN A 171 -7.26 2.10 -9.91
N ARG A 172 -8.27 1.36 -9.44
CA ARG A 172 -9.22 1.85 -8.46
C ARG A 172 -8.59 1.94 -7.06
N VAL A 173 -7.77 0.96 -6.68
CA VAL A 173 -6.94 1.02 -5.46
C VAL A 173 -6.08 2.28 -5.45
N ILE A 174 -5.37 2.56 -6.55
CA ILE A 174 -4.50 3.73 -6.67
C ILE A 174 -5.30 5.03 -6.47
N GLN A 175 -6.46 5.14 -7.13
CA GLN A 175 -7.36 6.30 -6.98
C GLN A 175 -7.85 6.48 -5.55
N LEU A 176 -8.20 5.39 -4.86
CA LEU A 176 -8.61 5.43 -3.45
C LEU A 176 -7.44 5.87 -2.56
N GLY A 177 -6.21 5.43 -2.83
CA GLY A 177 -5.01 5.94 -2.15
C GLY A 177 -4.76 7.43 -2.35
N GLU A 178 -4.99 7.94 -3.56
CA GLU A 178 -4.91 9.39 -3.82
C GLU A 178 -6.05 10.18 -3.15
N THR A 179 -7.16 9.52 -2.79
CA THR A 179 -8.33 10.15 -2.15
C THR A 179 -8.25 10.10 -0.62
N PHE A 180 -7.86 8.96 -0.06
CA PHE A 180 -7.87 8.71 1.38
C PHE A 180 -6.47 8.74 1.97
N GLY A 181 -5.48 8.10 1.33
CA GLY A 181 -4.10 8.10 1.80
C GLY A 181 -3.43 9.47 1.80
N ARG A 182 -3.80 10.36 0.87
CA ARG A 182 -3.30 11.75 0.82
C ARG A 182 -3.82 12.64 1.95
N LEU A 183 -4.78 12.18 2.74
CA LEU A 183 -5.30 12.95 3.87
C LEU A 183 -4.25 13.05 4.99
N MET A 184 -3.47 11.99 5.19
CA MET A 184 -2.50 11.84 6.28
C MET A 184 -1.08 11.58 5.78
N ASN A 185 -0.88 10.79 4.73
CA ASN A 185 0.44 10.42 4.22
C ASN A 185 0.82 11.12 2.92
N TYR A 186 2.09 11.02 2.56
CA TYR A 186 2.61 11.41 1.25
C TYR A 186 3.75 10.48 0.84
N GLY A 187 4.15 10.48 -0.43
CA GLY A 187 5.31 9.71 -0.88
C GLY A 187 5.19 8.21 -0.57
N ASP A 188 6.22 7.65 0.07
CA ASP A 188 6.28 6.22 0.37
C ASP A 188 5.21 5.79 1.39
N GLY A 189 4.74 6.70 2.26
CA GLY A 189 3.61 6.41 3.15
C GLY A 189 2.30 6.12 2.39
N VAL A 190 2.04 6.83 1.28
CA VAL A 190 0.89 6.53 0.40
C VAL A 190 1.15 5.29 -0.43
N TYR A 191 2.38 5.13 -0.93
CA TYR A 191 2.74 3.99 -1.76
C TYR A 191 2.64 2.67 -0.99
N GLY A 192 2.93 2.65 0.32
CA GLY A 192 2.71 1.49 1.15
C GLY A 192 1.27 1.00 1.14
N GLY A 193 0.31 1.92 1.30
CA GLY A 193 -1.10 1.56 1.22
C GLY A 193 -1.56 1.17 -0.19
N GLN A 194 -1.09 1.86 -1.24
CA GLN A 194 -1.42 1.48 -2.62
C GLN A 194 -0.87 0.09 -2.99
N PHE A 195 0.31 -0.25 -2.46
CA PHE A 195 0.92 -1.57 -2.61
C PHE A 195 0.08 -2.66 -1.92
N ILE A 196 -0.24 -2.49 -0.63
CA ILE A 196 -1.04 -3.45 0.14
C ILE A 196 -2.45 -3.60 -0.45
N GLY A 197 -3.13 -2.50 -0.76
CA GLY A 197 -4.43 -2.54 -1.43
C GLY A 197 -4.37 -3.24 -2.80
N GLY A 198 -3.26 -3.10 -3.52
CA GLY A 198 -3.03 -3.78 -4.80
C GLY A 198 -2.90 -5.30 -4.64
N MET A 199 -2.20 -5.73 -3.58
CA MET A 199 -2.13 -7.15 -3.19
C MET A 199 -3.52 -7.71 -2.87
N TYR A 200 -4.30 -7.01 -2.04
CA TYR A 200 -5.68 -7.40 -1.72
C TYR A 200 -6.54 -7.54 -2.97
N ALA A 201 -6.54 -6.54 -3.85
CA ALA A 201 -7.31 -6.58 -5.09
C ALA A 201 -6.93 -7.78 -5.97
N HIS A 202 -5.66 -8.19 -5.97
CA HIS A 202 -5.19 -9.32 -6.77
C HIS A 202 -5.49 -10.69 -6.14
N ALA A 203 -5.42 -10.80 -4.81
CA ALA A 203 -5.65 -12.03 -4.03
C ALA A 203 -7.07 -12.62 -4.18
N PHE A 204 -8.02 -11.85 -4.70
CA PHE A 204 -9.32 -12.37 -5.10
C PHE A 204 -9.26 -13.44 -6.19
N PHE A 205 -8.19 -13.46 -6.98
CA PHE A 205 -8.07 -14.30 -8.16
C PHE A 205 -6.69 -14.98 -8.32
N GLU A 206 -5.82 -14.82 -7.33
CA GLU A 206 -4.47 -15.39 -7.29
C GLU A 206 -4.18 -15.86 -5.86
N SER A 207 -3.35 -16.89 -5.73
CA SER A 207 -2.95 -17.45 -4.44
C SER A 207 -1.44 -17.63 -4.33
N ASP A 208 -0.70 -17.50 -5.44
CA ASP A 208 0.75 -17.41 -5.44
C ASP A 208 1.20 -16.06 -4.84
N ILE A 209 1.91 -16.15 -3.71
CA ILE A 209 2.31 -14.98 -2.91
C ILE A 209 3.24 -14.06 -3.70
N GLU A 210 4.20 -14.60 -4.44
CA GLU A 210 5.12 -13.78 -5.23
C GLU A 210 4.37 -13.02 -6.33
N LYS A 211 3.42 -13.66 -7.02
CA LYS A 211 2.59 -12.97 -8.02
C LYS A 211 1.69 -11.90 -7.42
N ILE A 212 1.16 -12.13 -6.22
CA ILE A 212 0.37 -11.12 -5.49
C ILE A 212 1.26 -9.91 -5.16
N ILE A 213 2.48 -10.14 -4.68
CA ILE A 213 3.47 -9.08 -4.40
C ILE A 213 3.82 -8.32 -5.68
N GLU A 214 4.08 -9.03 -6.79
CA GLU A 214 4.36 -8.42 -8.09
C GLU A 214 3.18 -7.58 -8.62
N ALA A 215 1.94 -7.99 -8.34
CA ALA A 215 0.76 -7.19 -8.66
C ALA A 215 0.68 -5.91 -7.82
N GLY A 216 1.00 -5.99 -6.52
CA GLY A 216 1.14 -4.83 -5.65
C GLY A 216 2.20 -3.84 -6.16
N LEU A 217 3.37 -4.33 -6.59
CA LEU A 217 4.44 -3.48 -7.13
C LEU A 217 4.01 -2.63 -8.32
N LYS A 218 3.10 -3.14 -9.16
CA LYS A 218 2.57 -2.42 -10.32
C LYS A 218 1.66 -1.24 -9.93
N CYS A 219 1.26 -1.15 -8.66
CA CYS A 219 0.40 -0.08 -8.15
C CYS A 219 1.18 1.14 -7.67
N ILE A 220 2.51 1.10 -7.67
CA ILE A 220 3.37 2.16 -7.13
C ILE A 220 4.48 2.57 -8.11
N PRO A 221 5.08 3.77 -7.96
CA PRO A 221 6.14 4.21 -8.86
C PRO A 221 7.42 3.35 -8.73
N GLU A 222 7.95 2.85 -9.85
CA GLU A 222 9.15 1.98 -9.90
C GLU A 222 10.39 2.59 -9.22
N LYS A 223 10.48 3.93 -9.17
CA LYS A 223 11.60 4.68 -8.59
C LYS A 223 11.40 5.08 -7.13
N SER A 224 10.31 4.67 -6.48
CA SER A 224 10.09 4.96 -5.05
C SER A 224 10.97 4.07 -4.17
N GLN A 225 11.30 4.53 -2.95
CA GLN A 225 12.07 3.69 -2.03
C GLN A 225 11.19 2.56 -1.47
N TYR A 226 9.87 2.70 -1.47
CA TYR A 226 8.97 1.59 -1.17
C TYR A 226 9.08 0.49 -2.22
N HIS A 227 9.06 0.82 -3.52
CA HIS A 227 9.25 -0.16 -4.59
C HIS A 227 10.62 -0.85 -4.49
N GLU A 228 11.68 -0.09 -4.19
CA GLU A 228 13.00 -0.63 -3.89
C GLU A 228 12.98 -1.61 -2.71
N CYS A 229 12.29 -1.28 -1.61
CA CYS A 229 12.13 -2.13 -0.44
C CYS A 229 11.53 -3.50 -0.78
N VAL A 230 10.41 -3.51 -1.50
CA VAL A 230 9.76 -4.77 -1.90
C VAL A 230 10.69 -5.62 -2.78
N ARG A 231 11.39 -5.00 -3.75
CA ARG A 231 12.33 -5.70 -4.63
C ARG A 231 13.52 -6.26 -3.86
N ASP A 232 13.99 -5.56 -2.84
CA ASP A 232 15.05 -6.02 -1.96
C ASP A 232 14.63 -7.24 -1.14
N VAL A 233 13.45 -7.19 -0.52
CA VAL A 233 12.94 -8.32 0.28
C VAL A 233 12.76 -9.56 -0.58
N LEU A 234 12.15 -9.45 -1.77
CA LEU A 234 12.04 -10.57 -2.72
C LEU A 234 13.42 -11.16 -3.07
N ARG A 235 14.39 -10.30 -3.38
CA ARG A 235 15.76 -10.75 -3.70
C ARG A 235 16.40 -11.45 -2.51
N TRP A 236 16.29 -10.90 -1.30
CA TRP A 236 16.88 -11.48 -0.10
C TRP A 236 16.22 -12.79 0.32
N PHE A 237 14.91 -12.92 0.09
CA PHE A 237 14.19 -14.18 0.22
C PHE A 237 14.76 -15.23 -0.75
N HIS A 238 14.94 -14.92 -2.03
CA HIS A 238 15.53 -15.85 -3.00
C HIS A 238 17.00 -16.20 -2.70
N GLU A 239 17.76 -15.26 -2.12
CA GLU A 239 19.12 -15.52 -1.64
C GLU A 239 19.15 -16.43 -0.40
N ASN A 240 18.10 -16.39 0.44
CA ASN A 240 18.05 -17.04 1.75
C ASN A 240 16.67 -17.72 1.99
N PRO A 241 16.26 -18.70 1.17
CA PRO A 241 14.88 -19.21 1.17
C PRO A 241 14.46 -19.90 2.48
N ASP A 242 15.42 -20.42 3.26
CA ASP A 242 15.18 -21.13 4.52
C ASP A 242 15.73 -20.37 5.75
N ASP A 243 16.20 -19.13 5.58
CA ASP A 243 16.79 -18.32 6.65
C ASP A 243 16.17 -16.92 6.67
N TRP A 244 14.99 -16.83 7.27
CA TRP A 244 14.29 -15.55 7.45
C TRP A 244 15.07 -14.58 8.33
N ILE A 245 15.91 -15.08 9.25
CA ILE A 245 16.74 -14.24 10.13
C ILE A 245 17.80 -13.50 9.30
N ALA A 246 18.37 -14.12 8.27
CA ALA A 246 19.28 -13.46 7.34
C ALA A 246 18.59 -12.31 6.58
N THR A 247 17.36 -12.51 6.14
CA THR A 247 16.54 -11.46 5.50
C THR A 247 16.17 -10.36 6.49
N TRP A 248 15.73 -10.70 7.70
CA TRP A 248 15.43 -9.75 8.76
C TRP A 248 16.63 -8.84 9.07
N LYS A 249 17.85 -9.40 9.18
CA LYS A 249 19.08 -8.61 9.42
C LYS A 249 19.34 -7.58 8.32
N LYS A 250 19.09 -7.94 7.05
CA LYS A 250 19.25 -7.04 5.91
C LYS A 250 18.19 -5.93 5.90
N ILE A 251 16.95 -6.27 6.26
CA ILE A 251 15.86 -5.30 6.46
C ILE A 251 16.23 -4.32 7.59
N ASP A 252 16.66 -4.84 8.74
CA ASP A 252 17.07 -4.04 9.90
C ASP A 252 18.23 -3.09 9.53
N GLU A 253 19.27 -3.60 8.86
CA GLU A 253 20.40 -2.76 8.45
C GLU A 253 20.00 -1.63 7.49
N LYS A 254 19.18 -1.93 6.47
CA LYS A 254 18.86 -0.97 5.40
C LYS A 254 17.65 -0.07 5.69
N TYR A 255 16.58 -0.60 6.28
CA TYR A 255 15.31 0.12 6.46
C TYR A 255 15.03 0.51 7.92
N HIS A 256 15.72 -0.09 8.90
CA HIS A 256 15.64 0.33 10.30
C HIS A 256 16.78 1.27 10.71
N ARG A 257 18.04 0.87 10.50
CA ARG A 257 19.20 1.60 11.04
C ARG A 257 19.69 2.72 10.15
N ASN A 258 19.43 2.64 8.84
CA ASN A 258 19.86 3.66 7.90
C ASN A 258 18.86 4.84 7.82
N LEU A 259 19.31 6.01 8.29
CA LEU A 259 18.49 7.22 8.31
C LEU A 259 18.12 7.76 6.92
N ASP A 260 18.86 7.40 5.87
CA ASP A 260 18.52 7.78 4.50
C ASP A 260 17.22 7.15 3.99
N TYR A 261 16.78 6.05 4.61
CA TYR A 261 15.53 5.36 4.30
C TYR A 261 14.40 5.68 5.29
N ARG A 262 14.63 6.63 6.21
CA ARG A 262 13.67 7.02 7.26
C ARG A 262 13.31 8.50 7.22
N ARG A 263 13.52 9.18 6.08
CA ARG A 263 13.52 10.65 6.01
C ARG A 263 12.18 11.27 6.42
N GLY A 264 11.06 10.74 5.95
CA GLY A 264 9.71 11.23 6.27
C GLY A 264 9.03 10.55 7.46
N SER A 265 9.75 9.71 8.23
CA SER A 265 9.20 9.06 9.42
C SER A 265 9.50 9.84 10.71
N CYS A 266 8.62 9.68 11.71
CA CYS A 266 8.61 10.44 12.97
C CYS A 266 9.82 10.24 13.88
N GLY A 267 10.44 9.06 13.84
CA GLY A 267 11.55 8.69 14.72
C GLY A 267 12.85 8.64 13.95
N LYS A 268 13.93 9.19 14.52
CA LYS A 268 15.31 9.03 14.03
C LYS A 268 16.18 8.18 14.96
N GLU A 269 15.60 7.68 16.05
CA GLU A 269 16.25 6.82 17.04
C GLU A 269 15.74 5.38 16.93
N GLN A 270 15.64 4.64 18.05
CA GLN A 270 15.21 3.24 18.07
C GLN A 270 13.76 3.06 17.60
N PHE A 271 12.86 3.99 17.93
CA PHE A 271 11.47 3.96 17.46
C PHE A 271 11.39 4.19 15.95
N ASN A 272 10.78 3.26 15.21
CA ASN A 272 10.61 3.37 13.76
C ASN A 272 9.30 2.74 13.30
N ILE A 273 8.44 3.55 12.71
CA ILE A 273 7.16 3.11 12.10
C ILE A 273 7.06 3.52 10.63
N ASP A 274 8.19 3.73 9.95
CA ASP A 274 8.22 4.03 8.52
C ASP A 274 7.47 2.93 7.73
N ALA A 275 6.67 3.32 6.74
CA ALA A 275 5.88 2.39 5.94
C ALA A 275 6.75 1.29 5.30
N LYS A 276 7.98 1.61 4.89
CA LYS A 276 8.87 0.67 4.19
C LYS A 276 9.29 -0.50 5.07
N ILE A 277 9.73 -0.25 6.31
CA ILE A 277 10.17 -1.33 7.20
C ILE A 277 8.99 -2.22 7.60
N ASN A 278 7.83 -1.62 7.85
CA ASN A 278 6.65 -2.40 8.22
C ASN A 278 6.11 -3.20 7.03
N GLY A 279 6.11 -2.63 5.83
CA GLY A 279 5.83 -3.37 4.59
C GLY A 279 6.81 -4.52 4.37
N ALA A 280 8.10 -4.33 4.69
CA ALA A 280 9.10 -5.38 4.61
C ALA A 280 8.80 -6.55 5.55
N TYR A 281 8.31 -6.28 6.77
CA TYR A 281 7.91 -7.33 7.71
C TYR A 281 6.66 -8.08 7.25
N VAL A 282 5.66 -7.40 6.66
CA VAL A 282 4.51 -8.07 6.02
C VAL A 282 4.99 -9.03 4.93
N LEU A 283 5.90 -8.59 4.07
CA LEU A 283 6.43 -9.41 2.97
C LEU A 283 7.24 -10.59 3.48
N MET A 284 8.07 -10.39 4.50
CA MET A 284 8.83 -11.48 5.12
C MET A 284 7.88 -12.54 5.70
N GLY A 285 6.86 -12.14 6.46
CA GLY A 285 5.86 -13.05 7.00
C GLY A 285 5.15 -13.85 5.90
N LEU A 286 4.70 -13.18 4.84
CA LEU A 286 4.02 -13.86 3.72
C LEU A 286 4.94 -14.86 2.99
N LEU A 287 6.17 -14.45 2.66
CA LEU A 287 7.10 -15.27 1.88
C LEU A 287 7.58 -16.50 2.65
N TYR A 288 8.00 -16.33 3.91
CA TYR A 288 8.49 -17.44 4.73
C TYR A 288 7.37 -18.24 5.38
N GLY A 289 6.18 -17.63 5.56
CA GLY A 289 4.99 -18.32 6.06
C GLY A 289 4.39 -19.29 5.03
N GLY A 290 4.60 -19.07 3.73
CA GLY A 290 4.17 -19.99 2.67
C GLY A 290 2.66 -20.21 2.63
N GLY A 291 1.88 -19.22 3.07
CA GLY A 291 0.42 -19.29 3.15
C GLY A 291 -0.13 -19.95 4.41
N ASP A 292 0.74 -20.34 5.35
CA ASP A 292 0.35 -20.83 6.67
C ASP A 292 0.27 -19.65 7.66
N PRO A 293 -0.92 -19.35 8.23
CA PRO A 293 -1.07 -18.21 9.14
C PRO A 293 -0.21 -18.28 10.39
N ASP A 294 0.02 -19.47 10.96
CA ASP A 294 0.83 -19.60 12.17
C ASP A 294 2.30 -19.30 11.85
N LYS A 295 2.81 -19.81 10.72
CA LYS A 295 4.19 -19.50 10.27
C LYS A 295 4.37 -18.07 9.78
N THR A 296 3.29 -17.43 9.32
CA THR A 296 3.31 -16.04 8.85
C THR A 296 3.51 -15.05 10.01
N ILE A 297 3.06 -15.43 11.21
CA ILE A 297 3.07 -14.58 12.40
C ILE A 297 4.30 -14.81 13.29
N ILE A 298 4.88 -16.03 13.27
CA ILE A 298 6.03 -16.44 14.10
C ILE A 298 7.36 -15.99 13.50
#